data_AF-A0A2G1ZW32-F1
#
_entry.id   AF-A0A2G1ZW32-F1
#
_cell.length_a   1.000
_cell.length_b   1.000
_cell.length_c   1.000
_cell.angle_alpha   90.00
_cell.angle_beta   90.00
_cell.angle_gamma   90.00
#
_symmetry.space_group_name_H-M   'P 1'
#
loop_
_entity.id
_entity.type
_entity.pdbx_description
1 polymer ?
#
loop_
_entity_poly.entity_id
_entity_poly.type
_entity_poly.pdbx_seq_one_letter_code
_entity_poly.pdbx_strand_id
1 'polypeptide(L)' 'AFSGKPLTQEVLPCRSPVADQYTMAQTLGVSGTPSVFDEDGRNLGGYMSPDELTAAIANTAGLRN' A
#
# COMPACT_ATOMS: atom_id res chain seq x y z
N ALA A 1 -20.91 -18.76 -4.83
CA ALA A 1 -20.22 -18.33 -6.06
C ALA A 1 -20.72 -16.94 -6.46
N PHE A 2 -19.81 -15.99 -6.68
CA PHE A 2 -20.10 -14.59 -7.02
C PHE A 2 -20.18 -14.34 -8.54
N SER A 3 -19.91 -15.37 -9.35
CA SER A 3 -19.91 -15.26 -10.80
C SER A 3 -21.34 -14.98 -11.33
N GLY A 4 -21.48 -13.95 -12.16
CA GLY A 4 -22.74 -13.59 -12.83
C GLY A 4 -23.75 -12.78 -12.00
N LYS A 5 -23.45 -12.45 -10.74
CA LYS A 5 -24.29 -11.55 -9.94
C LYS A 5 -23.81 -10.10 -10.09
N PRO A 6 -24.68 -9.12 -10.39
CA PRO A 6 -24.29 -7.71 -10.44
C PRO A 6 -23.77 -7.26 -9.08
N LEU A 7 -22.75 -6.41 -9.07
CA LEU A 7 -22.36 -5.70 -7.85
C LEU A 7 -23.51 -4.75 -7.49
N THR A 8 -24.04 -4.91 -6.28
CA THR A 8 -25.16 -4.10 -5.78
C THR A 8 -24.70 -2.90 -4.95
N GLN A 9 -23.39 -2.60 -4.95
CA GLN A 9 -22.85 -1.48 -4.21
C GLN A 9 -23.29 -0.17 -4.86
N GLU A 10 -23.92 0.69 -4.07
CA GLU A 10 -24.28 2.04 -4.47
C GLU A 10 -23.00 2.84 -4.74
N VAL A 11 -22.91 3.44 -5.93
CA VAL A 11 -21.78 4.31 -6.27
C VAL A 11 -22.03 5.67 -5.64
N LEU A 12 -21.25 6.00 -4.62
CA LEU A 12 -21.26 7.34 -4.05
C LEU A 12 -20.70 8.33 -5.10
N PRO A 13 -21.26 9.56 -5.20
CA PRO A 13 -20.79 10.57 -6.14
C PRO A 13 -19.48 11.21 -5.66
N CYS A 14 -18.40 10.44 -5.69
CA CYS A 14 -17.07 10.86 -5.30
C CYS A 14 -16.07 10.64 -6.45
N ARG A 15 -14.98 11.42 -6.46
CA ARG A 15 -13.85 11.15 -7.34
C ARG A 15 -13.16 9.88 -6.86
N SER A 16 -13.08 8.87 -7.72
CA SER A 16 -12.28 7.67 -7.44
C SER A 16 -10.78 8.02 -7.49
N PRO A 17 -10.00 7.72 -6.43
CA PRO A 17 -8.56 8.03 -6.40
C PRO A 17 -7.68 6.94 -7.03
N VAL A 18 -8.25 5.82 -7.48
CA VAL A 18 -7.49 4.61 -7.84
C VAL A 18 -6.48 4.86 -8.95
N ALA A 19 -6.85 5.62 -9.99
CA ALA A 19 -5.95 5.95 -11.10
C ALA A 19 -4.76 6.81 -10.62
N ASP A 20 -5.05 7.84 -9.82
CA ASP A 20 -4.01 8.74 -9.27
C ASP A 20 -3.05 7.97 -8.35
N GLN A 21 -3.57 7.08 -7.51
CA GLN A 21 -2.79 6.21 -6.63
C GLN A 21 -1.90 5.24 -7.42
N TYR A 22 -2.41 4.64 -8.49
CA TYR A 22 -1.66 3.71 -9.33
C TYR A 22 -0.53 4.42 -10.10
N THR A 23 -0.79 5.62 -10.63
CA THR A 23 0.25 6.44 -11.26
C THR A 23 1.31 6.85 -10.26
N MET A 24 0.92 7.34 -9.07
CA MET A 24 1.85 7.68 -8.01
C MET A 24 2.74 6.48 -7.63
N ALA A 25 2.16 5.29 -7.45
CA ALA A 25 2.92 4.08 -7.11
C ALA A 25 3.99 3.75 -8.16
N GLN A 26 3.67 3.86 -9.45
CA GLN A 26 4.65 3.67 -10.53
C GLN A 26 5.80 4.68 -10.46
N THR A 27 5.51 5.96 -10.14
CA THR A 27 6.57 6.98 -9.98
C THR A 27 7.49 6.70 -8.79
N LEU A 28 7.00 6.00 -7.77
CA LEU A 28 7.79 5.52 -6.63
C LEU A 28 8.58 4.23 -6.93
N GLY A 29 8.46 3.68 -8.14
CA GLY A 29 9.13 2.44 -8.55
C GLY A 29 8.43 1.15 -8.07
N VAL A 30 7.16 1.24 -7.66
CA VAL A 30 6.37 0.05 -7.29
C VAL A 30 6.16 -0.84 -8.51
N SER A 31 6.62 -2.10 -8.42
CA SER A 31 6.51 -3.12 -9.47
C SER A 31 5.65 -4.32 -9.05
N GLY A 32 5.20 -4.37 -7.79
CA GLY A 32 4.41 -5.48 -7.24
C GLY A 32 3.71 -5.11 -5.94
N THR A 33 2.76 -5.95 -5.52
CA THR A 33 2.02 -5.76 -4.26
C THR A 33 2.23 -6.98 -3.33
N PRO A 34 2.26 -6.77 -2.00
CA PRO A 34 2.30 -5.47 -1.32
C PRO A 34 3.64 -4.74 -1.56
N SER A 35 3.64 -3.41 -1.44
CA SER A 35 4.83 -2.55 -1.39
C SER A 35 4.62 -1.56 -0.25
N VAL A 36 5.47 -1.60 0.76
CA VAL A 36 5.29 -0.84 2.01
C VAL A 36 6.32 0.29 2.06
N PHE A 37 5.87 1.49 2.41
CA PHE A 37 6.73 2.66 2.61
C PHE A 37 6.53 3.22 4.02
N ASP A 38 7.59 3.74 4.63
CA ASP A 38 7.49 4.46 5.91
C ASP A 38 7.13 5.95 5.72
N GLU A 39 7.02 6.68 6.83
CA GLU A 39 6.66 8.09 6.86
C GLU A 39 7.69 9.03 6.21
N ASP A 40 8.95 8.59 6.12
CA ASP A 40 10.02 9.29 5.40
C ASP A 40 10.02 8.97 3.90
N GLY A 41 9.15 8.07 3.44
CA GLY A 41 9.08 7.61 2.06
C GLY A 41 10.11 6.54 1.69
N ARG A 42 10.75 5.89 2.67
CA ARG A 42 11.63 4.74 2.41
C ARG A 42 10.81 3.51 2.08
N ASN A 43 11.20 2.80 1.03
CA ASN A 43 10.61 1.52 0.67
C ASN A 43 11.10 0.43 1.64
N LEU A 44 10.18 -0.15 2.43
CA LEU A 44 10.43 -1.25 3.36
C LEU A 44 10.37 -2.63 2.67
N GLY A 45 9.91 -2.68 1.42
CA GLY A 45 9.84 -3.88 0.61
C GLY A 45 8.43 -4.47 0.50
N GLY A 46 8.38 -5.77 0.24
CA GLY A 46 7.16 -6.51 -0.05
C GLY A 46 6.45 -7.03 1.19
N TYR A 47 5.96 -8.28 1.10
CA TYR A 47 5.30 -8.94 2.22
C TYR A 47 6.24 -9.03 3.43
N MET A 48 5.69 -8.72 4.60
CA MET A 48 6.32 -8.87 5.91
C MET A 48 5.28 -9.41 6.88
N SER A 49 5.69 -10.30 7.77
CA SER A 49 4.94 -10.64 8.97
C SER A 49 4.86 -9.43 9.93
N PRO A 50 3.95 -9.45 10.93
CA PRO A 50 3.85 -8.35 11.89
C PRO A 50 5.17 -8.05 12.63
N ASP A 51 5.91 -9.08 13.02
CA ASP A 51 7.18 -8.93 13.75
C ASP A 51 8.27 -8.33 12.84
N GLU A 52 8.33 -8.76 11.58
CA GLU A 52 9.26 -8.20 10.58
C GLU A 52 8.96 -6.74 10.29
N LEU A 53 7.68 -6.38 10.12
CA LEU A 53 7.26 -4.99 9.89
C LEU A 53 7.62 -4.10 11.08
N THR A 54 7.37 -4.58 12.31
CA THR A 54 7.71 -3.84 13.54
C THR A 54 9.22 -3.59 13.61
N ALA A 55 10.03 -4.59 13.31
CA ALA A 55 11.48 -4.45 13.27
C ALA A 55 11.95 -3.51 12.14
N ALA A 56 11.34 -3.59 10.95
CA ALA A 56 11.66 -2.71 9.81
C ALA A 56 11.41 -1.24 10.15
N ILE A 57 10.24 -0.92 10.71
CA ILE A 57 9.88 0.44 11.12
C ILE A 57 10.84 0.95 12.22
N ALA A 58 11.14 0.13 13.23
CA ALA A 58 12.09 0.51 14.28
C ALA A 58 13.50 0.83 13.74
N ASN A 59 13.90 0.15 12.66
CA ASN A 59 15.19 0.39 12.01
C ASN A 59 15.21 1.66 11.16
N THR A 60 14.09 2.10 10.60
CA THR A 60 14.04 3.31 9.76
C THR A 60 13.71 4.58 10.54
N ALA A 61 12.94 4.49 11.63
CA ALA A 61 12.50 5.63 12.45
C ALA A 61 13.61 6.32 13.28
N GLY A 62 14.90 6.05 13.02
CA GLY A 62 15.99 6.64 13.80
C GLY A 62 15.97 6.26 15.29
N LEU A 63 15.21 5.24 15.69
CA LEU A 63 15.13 4.74 17.08
C LEU A 63 16.38 3.96 17.54
N ARG A 64 17.51 4.17 16.86
CA ARG A 64 18.83 3.71 17.27
C ARG A 64 19.53 4.85 17.98
N ASN A 65 19.45 4.86 19.30
CA ASN A 65 20.55 5.35 20.12
C ASN A 65 21.75 4.40 19.95
#